data_AF-A0A0A8K598-F1
#
_entry.id   AF-A0A0A8K598-F1
#
_cell.length_a   1.000
_cell.length_b   1.000
_cell.length_c   1.000
_cell.angle_alpha   90.00
_cell.angle_beta   90.00
_cell.angle_gamma   90.00
#
_symmetry.space_group_name_H-M   'P 1'
#
loop_
_entity.id
_entity.type
_entity.pdbx_description
1 polymer ?
#
loop_
_entity_poly.entity_id
_entity_poly.type
_entity_poly.pdbx_seq_one_letter_code
_entity_poly.pdbx_strand_id
1 'polypeptide(L)'
;MLLAGAAVLAVPAGAAISLSVALKNYYAEYEIVEQCARHAQLTKEDVDTAGTALVAIEKYYLGRDHDLNTAHLRRQAVADKNDSFKILERSGESGVRPYCQMSLNELVRKAKEVGEPASAD
;
A
#
# COMPACT_ATOMS: atom_id res chain seq x y z
N MET A 1 32.88 -13.53 -39.57
CA MET A 1 32.86 -14.08 -38.20
C MET A 1 32.95 -12.88 -37.26
N LEU A 2 31.82 -12.30 -36.84
CA LEU A 2 31.06 -12.58 -35.60
C LEU A 2 31.89 -12.38 -34.32
N LEU A 3 31.55 -11.35 -33.55
CA LEU A 3 31.29 -11.33 -32.09
C LEU A 3 31.21 -9.86 -31.65
N ALA A 4 29.98 -9.31 -31.57
CA ALA A 4 29.23 -9.16 -30.32
C ALA A 4 29.91 -8.10 -29.41
N GLY A 5 29.44 -6.85 -29.34
CA GLY A 5 28.07 -6.50 -28.99
C GLY A 5 27.87 -6.55 -27.47
N ALA A 6 28.71 -5.86 -26.69
CA ALA A 6 28.47 -5.66 -25.27
C ALA A 6 27.72 -4.34 -25.07
N ALA A 7 26.46 -4.30 -25.50
CA ALA A 7 25.52 -3.32 -24.97
C ALA A 7 25.22 -3.76 -23.54
N VAL A 8 25.88 -3.13 -22.57
CA VAL A 8 25.47 -3.21 -21.17
C VAL A 8 24.10 -2.56 -21.11
N LEU A 9 23.06 -3.40 -21.21
CA LEU A 9 21.70 -3.00 -20.89
C LEU A 9 21.70 -2.68 -19.39
N ALA A 10 21.95 -1.42 -19.07
CA ALA A 10 21.71 -0.88 -17.74
C ALA A 10 20.21 -1.01 -17.48
N VAL A 11 19.83 -2.08 -16.78
CA VAL A 11 18.50 -2.19 -16.17
C VAL A 11 18.38 -0.97 -15.25
N PRO A 12 17.34 -0.13 -15.38
CA PRO A 12 17.16 0.96 -14.45
C PRO A 12 17.00 0.36 -13.06
N ALA A 13 17.94 0.68 -12.16
CA ALA A 13 17.80 0.38 -10.75
C ALA A 13 16.52 1.07 -10.27
N GLY A 14 15.41 0.32 -10.20
CA GLY A 14 14.19 0.80 -9.58
C GLY A 14 14.56 1.23 -8.17
N ALA A 15 14.44 2.53 -7.88
CA ALA A 15 14.77 3.06 -6.56
C ALA A 15 14.05 2.23 -5.50
N ALA A 16 14.81 1.57 -4.63
CA ALA A 16 14.23 0.77 -3.56
C ALA A 16 13.38 1.70 -2.68
N ILE A 17 12.06 1.49 -2.67
CA ILE A 17 11.17 2.23 -1.76
C ILE A 17 11.59 1.89 -0.33
N SER A 18 11.81 2.90 0.51
CA SER A 18 12.16 2.65 1.91
C SER A 18 11.02 1.95 2.64
N LEU A 19 11.36 1.10 3.63
CA LEU A 19 10.36 0.38 4.42
C LEU A 19 9.36 1.32 5.10
N SER A 20 9.82 2.49 5.56
CA SER A 20 8.96 3.53 6.14
C SER A 20 7.93 4.06 5.15
N VAL A 21 8.34 4.36 3.91
CA VAL A 21 7.43 4.87 2.86
C VAL A 21 6.42 3.80 2.47
N ALA A 22 6.86 2.56 2.30
CA ALA A 22 5.98 1.45 1.98
C ALA A 22 4.93 1.23 3.08
N LEU A 23 5.35 1.14 4.35
CA LEU A 23 4.43 0.95 5.47
C LEU A 23 3.46 2.13 5.64
N LYS A 24 3.93 3.37 5.46
CA LYS A 24 3.08 4.57 5.45
C LYS A 24 1.98 4.47 4.39
N ASN A 25 2.31 4.04 3.17
CA ASN A 25 1.33 3.93 2.10
C ASN A 25 0.24 2.91 2.49
N TYR A 26 0.58 1.76 3.09
CA TYR A 26 -0.43 0.82 3.57
C TYR A 26 -1.28 1.36 4.72
N TYR A 27 -0.73 2.20 5.60
CA TYR A 27 -1.57 2.94 6.54
C TYR A 27 -2.54 3.88 5.81
N ALA A 28 -2.11 4.54 4.73
CA ALA A 28 -2.97 5.42 3.96
C ALA A 28 -4.10 4.64 3.27
N GLU A 29 -3.81 3.47 2.70
CA GLU A 29 -4.83 2.56 2.13
C GLU A 29 -5.90 2.18 3.17
N TYR A 30 -5.49 1.87 4.41
CA TYR A 30 -6.44 1.54 5.48
C TYR A 30 -7.31 2.75 5.88
N GLU A 31 -6.70 3.92 6.01
CA GLU A 31 -7.41 5.17 6.30
C GLU A 31 -8.43 5.51 5.18
N ILE A 32 -8.11 5.20 3.92
CA ILE A 32 -9.04 5.31 2.79
C ILE A 32 -10.20 4.33 2.96
N VAL A 33 -9.94 3.06 3.28
CA VAL A 33 -10.98 2.05 3.51
C VAL A 33 -11.94 2.47 4.64
N GLU A 34 -11.41 2.97 5.76
CA GLU A 34 -12.25 3.48 6.85
C GLU A 34 -13.13 4.65 6.42
N GLN A 35 -12.59 5.60 5.65
CA GLN A 35 -13.38 6.72 5.13
C GLN A 35 -14.44 6.22 4.14
N CYS A 36 -14.09 5.31 3.25
CA CYS A 36 -15.01 4.70 2.29
C CYS A 36 -16.20 4.01 2.98
N ALA A 37 -15.97 3.32 4.10
CA ALA A 37 -17.04 2.72 4.89
C ALA A 37 -17.97 3.78 5.51
N ARG A 38 -17.42 4.91 5.98
CA ARG A 38 -18.24 6.04 6.48
C ARG A 38 -19.13 6.67 5.41
N HIS A 39 -18.73 6.57 4.14
CA HIS A 39 -19.52 7.02 2.98
C HIS A 39 -20.34 5.91 2.30
N ALA A 40 -20.54 4.77 2.98
CA ALA A 40 -21.29 3.61 2.50
C ALA A 40 -20.79 3.04 1.16
N GLN A 41 -19.51 3.25 0.83
CA GLN A 41 -18.88 2.67 -0.36
C GLN A 41 -18.31 1.28 -0.07
N LEU A 42 -18.01 0.99 1.19
CA LEU A 42 -17.57 -0.29 1.72
C LEU A 42 -18.39 -0.65 2.96
N THR A 43 -18.42 -1.93 3.30
CA THR A 43 -19.10 -2.46 4.47
C THR A 43 -18.19 -2.45 5.70
N LYS A 44 -18.76 -2.74 6.87
CA LYS A 44 -17.96 -2.97 8.09
C LYS A 44 -17.05 -4.19 7.95
N GLU A 45 -17.52 -5.25 7.30
CA GLU A 45 -16.74 -6.47 7.07
C GLU A 45 -15.49 -6.20 6.21
N ASP A 46 -15.60 -5.29 5.25
CA ASP A 46 -14.46 -4.83 4.45
C ASP A 46 -13.42 -4.10 5.32
N VAL A 47 -13.85 -3.28 6.29
CA VAL A 47 -12.96 -2.60 7.25
C VAL A 47 -12.26 -3.62 8.16
N ASP A 48 -13.02 -4.58 8.69
CA ASP A 48 -12.47 -5.63 9.56
C ASP A 48 -11.44 -6.50 8.81
N THR A 49 -11.71 -6.79 7.53
CA THR A 49 -10.79 -7.48 6.61
C THR A 49 -9.52 -6.66 6.37
N ALA A 50 -9.67 -5.38 6.05
CA ALA A 50 -8.55 -4.46 5.84
C ALA A 50 -7.69 -4.29 7.10
N GLY A 51 -8.31 -4.23 8.28
CA GLY A 51 -7.60 -4.14 9.56
C GLY A 51 -6.78 -5.39 9.85
N THR A 52 -7.35 -6.57 9.61
CA THR A 52 -6.63 -7.84 9.73
C THR A 52 -5.44 -7.91 8.76
N ALA A 53 -5.65 -7.50 7.50
CA ALA A 53 -4.59 -7.42 6.50
C ALA A 53 -3.48 -6.45 6.93
N LEU A 54 -3.83 -5.26 7.43
CA LEU A 54 -2.88 -4.26 7.87
C LEU A 54 -2.01 -4.77 9.03
N VAL A 55 -2.58 -5.51 9.99
CA VAL A 55 -1.80 -6.10 11.10
C VAL A 55 -0.73 -7.07 10.57
N ALA A 56 -1.05 -7.89 9.58
CA ALA A 56 -0.08 -8.80 8.96
C ALA A 56 1.05 -8.03 8.25
N ILE A 57 0.69 -6.97 7.51
CA ILE A 57 1.65 -6.09 6.83
C ILE A 57 2.55 -5.39 7.84
N GLU A 58 1.98 -4.77 8.88
CA GLU A 58 2.73 -4.06 9.92
C GLU A 58 3.73 -4.99 10.60
N LYS A 59 3.30 -6.21 10.96
CA LYS A 59 4.19 -7.23 11.52
C LYS A 59 5.36 -7.57 10.58
N TYR A 60 5.11 -7.72 9.28
CA TYR A 60 6.15 -8.00 8.30
C TYR A 60 7.19 -6.86 8.21
N TYR A 61 6.75 -5.60 8.11
CA TYR A 61 7.66 -4.47 8.01
C TYR A 61 8.43 -4.23 9.31
N LEU A 62 7.77 -4.33 10.47
CA LEU A 62 8.42 -4.21 11.77
C LEU A 62 9.39 -5.36 12.07
N GLY A 63 9.13 -6.56 11.56
CA GLY A 63 10.09 -7.67 11.65
C GLY A 63 11.37 -7.45 10.84
N ARG A 64 11.37 -6.51 9.90
CA ARG A 64 12.54 -6.14 9.09
C ARG A 64 13.25 -4.89 9.61
N ASP A 65 12.49 -3.98 10.23
CA ASP A 65 12.98 -2.75 10.82
C ASP A 65 12.12 -2.39 12.04
N HIS A 66 12.66 -2.66 13.23
CA HIS A 66 11.99 -2.41 14.50
C HIS A 66 11.99 -0.93 14.91
N ASP A 67 12.80 -0.09 14.26
CA ASP A 67 12.94 1.34 14.59
C ASP A 67 11.94 2.22 13.84
N LEU A 68 11.09 1.62 12.99
CA LEU A 68 10.03 2.33 12.29
C LEU A 68 9.06 3.00 13.27
N ASN A 69 8.98 4.33 13.22
CA ASN A 69 8.08 5.12 14.04
C ASN A 69 6.63 5.05 13.49
N THR A 70 5.92 3.97 13.79
CA THR A 70 4.55 3.71 13.29
C THR A 70 3.58 4.84 13.63
N ALA A 71 3.71 5.45 14.81
CA ALA A 71 2.88 6.57 15.22
C ALA A 71 3.06 7.80 14.29
N HIS A 72 4.30 8.10 13.89
CA HIS A 72 4.56 9.17 12.92
C HIS A 72 4.01 8.81 11.54
N LEU A 73 4.25 7.59 11.06
CA LEU A 73 3.79 7.14 9.74
C LEU A 73 2.26 7.15 9.63
N ARG A 74 1.54 6.70 10.66
CA ARG A 74 0.06 6.76 10.71
C ARG A 74 -0.46 8.19 10.61
N ARG A 75 0.19 9.17 11.27
CA ARG A 75 -0.18 10.59 11.13
C ARG A 75 0.03 11.11 9.71
N GLN A 76 1.12 10.72 9.04
CA GLN A 76 1.37 11.10 7.66
C GLN A 76 0.35 10.45 6.71
N ALA A 77 -0.01 9.19 6.94
CA ALA A 77 -1.02 8.47 6.16
C ALA A 77 -2.40 9.16 6.17
N VAL A 78 -2.83 9.71 7.32
CA VAL A 78 -4.07 10.51 7.39
C VAL A 78 -4.01 11.73 6.47
N ALA A 79 -2.86 12.41 6.40
CA ALA A 79 -2.67 13.54 5.50
C ALA A 79 -2.71 13.09 4.02
N ASP A 80 -2.02 12.00 3.68
CA ASP A 80 -2.00 11.43 2.32
C ASP A 80 -3.40 11.00 1.85
N LYS A 81 -4.20 10.37 2.72
CA LYS A 81 -5.62 10.08 2.45
C LYS A 81 -6.39 11.37 2.14
N ASN A 82 -6.27 12.39 3.00
CA ASN A 82 -7.00 13.64 2.82
C ASN A 82 -6.69 14.29 1.47
N ASP A 83 -5.43 14.27 1.04
CA ASP A 83 -5.03 14.83 -0.24
C ASP A 83 -5.52 13.98 -1.42
N SER A 84 -5.51 12.66 -1.29
CA SER A 84 -6.02 11.75 -2.31
C SER A 84 -7.53 11.93 -2.57
N PHE A 85 -8.35 12.08 -1.52
CA PHE A 85 -9.77 12.39 -1.67
C PHE A 85 -10.02 13.77 -2.30
N LYS A 86 -9.23 14.80 -1.94
CA LYS A 86 -9.33 16.11 -2.61
C LYS A 86 -9.01 16.01 -4.12
N ILE A 87 -8.02 15.21 -4.49
CA ILE A 87 -7.68 14.99 -5.91
C ILE A 87 -8.84 14.27 -6.61
N LEU A 88 -9.39 13.23 -5.99
CA LEU A 88 -10.52 12.48 -6.55
C LEU A 88 -11.73 13.37 -6.79
N GLU A 89 -12.11 14.19 -5.80
CA GLU A 89 -13.17 15.20 -5.91
C GLU A 89 -12.96 16.19 -7.06
N ARG A 90 -11.70 16.61 -7.29
CA ARG A 90 -11.35 17.55 -8.37
C ARG A 90 -11.29 16.90 -9.75
N SER A 91 -10.88 15.63 -9.81
CA SER A 91 -10.67 14.91 -11.06
C SER A 91 -11.97 14.61 -11.79
N GLY A 92 -13.08 14.46 -11.07
CA GLY A 92 -14.37 14.06 -11.64
C GLY A 92 -14.37 12.67 -12.31
N GLU A 93 -13.25 11.95 -12.28
CA GLU A 93 -13.09 10.63 -12.90
C GLU A 93 -13.58 9.51 -11.99
N SER A 94 -14.14 8.47 -12.63
CA SER A 94 -14.41 7.10 -12.14
C SER A 94 -14.90 6.88 -10.70
N GLY A 95 -15.40 7.89 -9.99
CA GLY A 95 -16.15 7.73 -8.75
C GLY A 95 -15.35 7.19 -7.54
N VAL A 96 -15.93 7.36 -6.36
CA VAL A 96 -15.30 6.98 -5.08
C VAL A 96 -15.22 5.46 -4.93
N ARG A 97 -16.18 4.71 -5.48
CA ARG A 97 -16.29 3.26 -5.27
C ARG A 97 -15.11 2.43 -5.81
N PRO A 98 -14.64 2.61 -7.07
CA PRO A 98 -13.48 1.86 -7.56
C PRO A 98 -12.20 2.17 -6.79
N TYR A 99 -12.03 3.42 -6.37
CA TYR A 99 -10.91 3.84 -5.53
C TYR A 99 -10.92 3.13 -4.16
N CYS A 100 -12.09 3.05 -3.52
CA CYS A 100 -12.27 2.30 -2.28
C CYS A 100 -11.92 0.82 -2.42
N GLN A 101 -12.41 0.17 -3.50
CA GLN A 101 -12.15 -1.24 -3.76
C GLN A 101 -10.67 -1.51 -4.04
N MET A 102 -10.00 -0.61 -4.77
CA MET A 102 -8.57 -0.69 -5.03
C MET A 102 -7.78 -0.69 -3.72
N SER A 103 -8.08 0.26 -2.82
CA SER A 103 -7.39 0.41 -1.53
C SER A 103 -7.52 -0.85 -0.66
N LEU A 104 -8.74 -1.42 -0.59
CA LEU A 104 -8.99 -2.70 0.09
C LEU A 104 -8.18 -3.84 -0.55
N ASN A 105 -8.23 -3.96 -1.87
CA ASN A 105 -7.55 -5.02 -2.60
C ASN A 105 -6.03 -4.95 -2.43
N GLU A 106 -5.43 -3.76 -2.37
CA GLU A 106 -3.99 -3.59 -2.14
C GLU A 106 -3.56 -4.10 -0.76
N LEU A 107 -4.35 -3.83 0.29
CA LEU A 107 -4.10 -4.37 1.63
C LEU A 107 -4.20 -5.90 1.63
N VAL A 108 -5.29 -6.45 1.08
CA VAL A 108 -5.51 -7.91 1.06
C VAL A 108 -4.43 -8.61 0.24
N ARG A 109 -4.10 -8.08 -0.95
CA ARG A 109 -3.03 -8.60 -1.80
C ARG A 109 -1.70 -8.60 -1.04
N LYS A 110 -1.34 -7.48 -0.42
CA LYS A 110 -0.06 -7.39 0.28
C LYS A 110 0.00 -8.32 1.49
N ALA A 111 -1.08 -8.42 2.27
CA ALA A 111 -1.14 -9.33 3.41
C ALA A 111 -0.93 -10.79 2.98
N LYS A 112 -1.46 -11.19 1.82
CA LYS A 112 -1.19 -12.51 1.24
C LYS A 112 0.28 -12.68 0.87
N GLU A 113 0.88 -11.71 0.17
CA GLU A 113 2.30 -11.77 -0.22
C GLU A 113 3.26 -11.88 0.97
N VAL A 114 2.97 -11.22 2.08
CA VAL A 114 3.84 -11.26 3.27
C VAL A 114 3.52 -12.43 4.21
N GLY A 115 2.36 -13.07 4.02
CA GLY A 115 1.93 -14.25 4.77
C GLY A 115 2.37 -15.57 4.12
N GLU A 116 2.65 -15.58 2.82
CA GLU A 116 3.30 -16.70 2.15
C GLU A 116 4.78 -16.76 2.60
N PRO A 117 5.31 -17.94 2.99
CA PRO A 117 6.73 -18.08 3.24
C PRO A 117 7.47 -17.67 1.96
N ALA A 118 8.45 -16.77 2.08
CA ALA A 118 9.32 -16.46 0.96
C ALA A 118 9.87 -17.78 0.42
N SER A 119 9.45 -18.17 -0.78
CA SER A 119 9.92 -19.39 -1.42
C SER A 119 11.45 -19.39 -1.34
N ALA A 120 11.98 -20.38 -0.62
CA ALA A 120 13.41 -20.62 -0.55
C ALA A 120 13.83 -21.15 -1.92
N ASP A 121 14.27 -20.24 -2.79
CA ASP A 121 15.09 -20.56 -3.96
C ASP A 121 16.58 -20.41 -3.58
#